data_AF-A0A6V7J380-F1
#
_entry.id   AF-A0A6V7J380-F1
#
_cell.length_a   1.000
_cell.length_b   1.000
_cell.length_c   1.000
_cell.angle_alpha   90.00
_cell.angle_beta   90.00
_cell.angle_gamma   90.00
#
_symmetry.space_group_name_H-M   'P 1'
#
loop_
_entity.id
_entity.type
_entity.pdbx_description
1 polymer ?
#
loop_
_entity_poly.entity_id
_entity_poly.type
_entity_poly.pdbx_seq_one_letter_code
_entity_poly.pdbx_strand_id
1 'polypeptide(L)'
;IFCQSLHYDKLKILNHHEVKALIYHLSKSNQTTKTVRDNLDLIVLEAVTSSINATANVTMSVPGLPSIVRIANGKSDWLVTMQLMEWDIGLPSLFAYYWSEIVLIKKSTGFMTTLDKIIGLWNTSVLVLLFISSLLFFICLMIMNAGDVSYAGLDLVRLLTYASIMTTIDKLPW
;
A
#
# COMPACT_ATOMS: atom_id res chain seq x y z
N ILE A 1 56.80 27.22 19.16
CA ILE A 1 55.32 27.29 19.20
C ILE A 1 54.86 25.93 19.71
N PHE A 2 54.44 25.86 20.97
CA PHE A 2 54.08 24.61 21.65
C PHE A 2 52.72 24.11 21.13
N CYS A 3 52.71 22.95 20.48
CA CYS A 3 51.48 22.19 20.21
C CYS A 3 51.00 21.56 21.52
N GLN A 4 50.40 22.36 22.40
CA GLN A 4 49.57 21.82 23.47
C GLN A 4 48.41 21.07 22.83
N SER A 5 48.19 19.85 23.31
CA SER A 5 47.19 18.90 22.82
C SER A 5 45.84 19.57 22.57
N LEU A 6 45.44 19.67 21.31
CA LEU A 6 44.05 19.89 20.91
C LEU A 6 43.24 18.67 21.38
N HIS A 7 42.77 18.70 22.63
CA HIS A 7 41.80 17.73 23.11
C HIS A 7 40.44 18.15 22.53
N TYR A 8 40.13 17.58 21.37
CA TYR A 8 38.92 17.89 20.61
C TYR A 8 37.74 17.15 21.22
N ASP A 9 37.01 17.83 22.10
CA ASP A 9 35.77 17.33 22.67
C ASP A 9 34.63 17.50 21.66
N LYS A 10 34.40 16.44 20.87
CA LYS A 10 33.43 16.40 19.76
C LYS A 10 32.01 16.80 20.19
N LEU A 11 31.63 16.46 21.43
CA LEU A 11 30.27 16.65 21.94
C LEU A 11 30.01 18.10 22.36
N LYS A 12 31.05 18.80 22.81
CA LYS A 12 30.94 20.18 23.29
C LYS A 12 30.72 21.19 22.16
N ILE A 13 31.18 20.87 20.95
CA ILE A 13 31.04 21.71 19.75
C ILE A 13 29.64 21.59 19.15
N LEU A 14 28.99 20.43 19.28
CA LEU A 14 27.65 20.20 18.74
C LEU A 14 26.55 20.88 19.56
N ASN A 15 26.77 21.06 20.86
CA ASN A 15 25.86 21.79 21.74
C ASN A 15 25.71 23.24 21.25
N HIS A 16 24.51 23.62 20.81
CA HIS A 16 24.14 24.93 20.25
C HIS A 16 24.66 25.22 18.84
N HIS A 17 25.18 24.23 18.10
CA HIS A 17 25.53 24.44 16.71
C HIS A 17 24.27 24.40 15.83
N GLU A 18 24.08 25.44 15.02
CA GLU A 18 23.04 25.49 14.00
C GLU A 18 23.47 24.69 12.77
N VAL A 19 22.77 23.59 12.51
CA VAL A 19 22.98 22.70 11.37
C VAL A 19 22.11 23.16 10.20
N LYS A 20 22.71 23.37 9.02
CA LYS A 20 21.96 23.69 7.79
C LYS A 20 21.48 22.41 7.13
N ALA A 21 20.25 22.01 7.42
CA ALA A 21 19.63 20.83 6.83
C ALA A 21 18.97 21.16 5.49
N LEU A 22 19.22 20.32 4.50
CA LEU A 22 18.54 20.32 3.20
C LEU A 22 17.52 19.19 3.17
N ILE A 23 16.27 19.51 2.84
CA ILE A 23 15.22 18.49 2.69
C ILE A 23 14.79 18.42 1.24
N TYR A 24 14.86 17.22 0.69
CA TYR A 24 14.39 16.96 -0.66
C TYR A 24 12.91 16.62 -0.65
N HIS A 25 12.11 17.35 -1.43
CA HIS A 25 10.67 17.11 -1.52
C HIS A 25 10.30 16.68 -2.94
N LEU A 26 9.71 15.49 -3.06
CA LEU A 26 9.33 14.90 -4.35
C LEU A 26 7.94 15.36 -4.84
N SER A 27 7.16 16.04 -4.01
CA SER A 27 5.79 16.44 -4.37
C SER A 27 5.74 17.79 -5.08
N LYS A 28 5.02 17.82 -6.22
CA LYS A 28 4.68 18.98 -7.07
C LYS A 28 3.82 20.05 -6.39
N SER A 29 3.57 19.93 -5.09
CA SER A 29 2.75 20.90 -4.37
C SER A 29 3.56 22.17 -4.12
N ASN A 30 3.17 23.27 -4.77
CA ASN A 30 3.58 24.65 -4.47
C ASN A 30 3.10 25.11 -3.07
N GLN A 31 3.08 24.22 -2.07
CA GLN A 31 2.78 24.58 -0.69
C GLN A 31 4.04 25.13 -0.06
N THR A 32 4.22 26.43 -0.29
CA THR A 32 5.11 27.27 0.48
C THR A 32 4.70 27.21 1.96
N THR A 33 5.61 26.66 2.76
CA THR A 33 5.93 27.08 4.13
C THR A 33 5.00 26.79 5.30
N LYS A 34 3.84 26.11 5.20
CA LYS A 34 2.97 25.91 6.40
C LYS A 34 2.52 24.50 6.80
N THR A 35 2.68 23.46 5.98
CA THR A 35 2.41 22.06 6.39
C THR A 35 3.68 21.20 6.40
N VAL A 36 4.79 21.85 6.76
CA VAL A 36 6.12 21.26 6.90
C VAL A 36 6.12 20.18 8.00
N ARG A 37 5.22 20.26 8.99
CA ARG A 37 5.13 19.34 10.13
C ARG A 37 4.69 17.90 9.79
N ASP A 38 4.13 17.66 8.61
CA ASP A 38 3.57 16.35 8.24
C ASP A 38 4.54 15.47 7.43
N ASN A 39 5.77 15.95 7.19
CA ASN A 39 6.76 15.21 6.41
C ASN A 39 7.65 14.35 7.32
N LEU A 40 7.71 13.05 7.02
CA LEU A 40 8.55 12.07 7.74
C LEU A 40 10.01 12.53 7.86
N ASP A 41 10.57 13.14 6.79
CA ASP A 41 11.94 13.65 6.76
C ASP A 41 12.22 14.71 7.84
N LEU A 42 11.21 15.51 8.19
CA LEU A 42 11.31 16.54 9.22
C LEU A 42 11.20 15.97 10.62
N ILE A 43 10.31 14.99 10.81
CA ILE A 43 10.19 14.27 12.07
C ILE A 43 11.51 13.57 12.41
N VAL A 44 12.14 12.94 11.41
CA VAL A 44 13.45 12.30 11.57
C VAL A 44 14.52 13.34 11.89
N LEU A 45 14.54 14.48 11.17
CA LEU A 45 15.51 15.55 11.44
C LEU A 45 15.36 16.12 12.85
N GLU A 46 14.14 16.41 13.31
CA GLU A 46 13.85 16.90 14.66
C GLU A 46 14.26 15.90 15.74
N ALA A 47 14.01 14.60 15.52
CA ALA A 47 14.43 13.54 16.44
C ALA A 47 15.96 13.46 16.54
N VAL A 48 16.68 13.58 15.42
CA VAL A 48 18.15 13.56 15.42
C VAL A 48 18.70 14.81 16.10
N THR A 49 18.23 16.01 15.73
CA THR A 49 18.77 17.27 16.27
C THR A 49 18.48 17.44 17.76
N SER A 50 17.31 17.01 18.23
CA SER A 50 17.00 16.98 19.67
C SER A 50 17.88 16.00 20.44
N SER A 51 18.23 14.85 19.86
CA SER A 51 19.12 13.88 20.51
C SER A 51 20.56 14.38 20.69
N ILE A 52 21.02 15.27 19.80
CA ILE A 52 22.38 15.85 19.84
C ILE A 52 22.41 17.30 20.37
N ASN A 53 21.27 17.82 20.84
CA ASN A 53 21.12 19.19 21.36
C ASN A 53 21.63 20.28 20.37
N ALA A 54 21.29 20.09 19.09
CA ALA A 54 21.59 21.00 17.99
C ALA A 54 20.31 21.69 17.51
N THR A 55 20.45 22.88 16.89
CA THR A 55 19.35 23.55 16.19
C THR A 55 19.47 23.28 14.70
N ALA A 56 18.34 23.11 14.00
CA ALA A 56 18.33 22.87 12.56
C ALA A 56 17.70 24.03 11.81
N ASN A 57 18.40 24.55 10.81
CA ASN A 57 17.86 25.49 9.84
C ASN A 57 17.55 24.75 8.55
N VAL A 58 16.26 24.60 8.27
CA VAL A 58 15.77 23.77 7.18
C VAL A 58 15.62 24.61 5.92
N THR A 59 16.27 24.18 4.84
CA THR A 59 16.04 24.71 3.50
C THR A 59 15.50 23.62 2.59
N MET A 60 14.55 23.97 1.72
CA MET A 60 14.05 23.03 0.72
C MET A 60 14.98 22.97 -0.50
N SER A 61 15.09 21.79 -1.10
CA SER A 61 15.78 21.62 -2.38
C SER A 61 14.99 22.28 -3.51
N VAL A 62 15.69 22.91 -4.46
CA VAL A 62 15.06 23.46 -5.66
C VAL A 62 14.89 22.34 -6.69
N PRO A 63 13.70 22.16 -7.30
CA PRO A 63 13.49 21.16 -8.34
C PRO A 63 14.48 21.34 -9.50
N GLY A 64 15.10 20.26 -9.97
CA GLY A 64 16.03 20.26 -11.11
C GLY A 64 17.51 20.47 -10.76
N LEU A 65 17.85 20.86 -9.52
CA LEU A 65 19.24 20.87 -9.06
C LEU A 65 19.54 19.60 -8.23
N PRO A 66 20.65 18.89 -8.46
CA PRO A 66 21.04 17.77 -7.62
C PRO A 66 21.33 18.26 -6.20
N SER A 67 20.62 17.71 -5.20
CA SER A 67 20.79 18.12 -3.80
C SER A 67 22.18 17.82 -3.25
N ILE A 68 22.83 16.77 -3.78
CA ILE A 68 24.22 16.39 -3.47
C ILE A 68 25.18 17.55 -3.80
N VAL A 69 24.95 18.30 -4.89
CA VAL A 69 25.81 19.42 -5.30
C VAL A 69 25.75 20.57 -4.29
N ARG A 70 24.64 20.76 -3.56
CA ARG A 70 24.56 21.79 -2.51
C ARG A 70 25.40 21.44 -1.29
N ILE A 71 25.46 20.15 -0.93
CA ILE A 71 26.31 19.65 0.16
C ILE A 71 27.78 19.76 -0.25
N ALA A 72 28.13 19.31 -1.46
CA ALA A 72 29.49 19.36 -1.98
C ALA A 72 30.05 20.80 -2.04
N ASN A 73 29.18 21.80 -2.28
CA ASN A 73 29.53 23.21 -2.27
C ASN A 73 29.50 23.87 -0.87
N GLY A 74 29.25 23.12 0.20
CA GLY A 74 29.18 23.64 1.56
C GLY A 74 27.99 24.58 1.83
N LYS A 75 26.95 24.54 0.99
CA LYS A 75 25.73 25.34 1.19
C LYS A 75 24.75 24.72 2.19
N SER A 76 24.94 23.44 2.49
CA SER A 76 24.14 22.64 3.40
C SER A 76 25.05 21.61 4.06
N ASP A 77 24.81 21.32 5.33
CA ASP A 77 25.63 20.39 6.10
C ASP A 77 25.06 18.98 5.99
N TRP A 78 23.72 18.85 6.11
CA TRP A 78 23.01 17.58 6.08
C TRP A 78 21.99 17.54 4.94
N LEU A 79 21.76 16.35 4.39
CA LEU A 79 20.66 16.06 3.48
C LEU A 79 19.79 14.98 4.09
N VAL A 80 18.49 15.26 4.19
CA VAL A 80 17.47 14.29 4.56
C VAL A 80 16.55 14.10 3.37
N THR A 81 16.41 12.85 2.93
CA THR A 81 15.64 12.50 1.74
C THR A 81 15.07 11.09 1.86
N MET A 82 13.78 10.95 1.58
CA MET A 82 13.13 9.66 1.39
C MET A 82 13.13 9.27 -0.09
N GLN A 83 14.30 8.92 -0.61
CA GLN A 83 14.48 8.46 -1.99
C GLN A 83 15.30 7.18 -2.07
N LEU A 84 15.09 6.42 -3.13
CA LEU A 84 16.04 5.38 -3.55
C LEU A 84 17.32 6.08 -4.00
N MET A 85 18.38 5.95 -3.21
CA MET A 85 19.73 6.34 -3.59
C MET A 85 20.58 5.10 -3.73
N GLU A 86 21.42 5.09 -4.77
CA GLU A 86 22.54 4.16 -4.82
C GLU A 86 23.50 4.50 -3.67
N TRP A 87 23.84 3.50 -2.86
CA TRP A 87 24.77 3.70 -1.76
C TRP A 87 26.16 4.00 -2.33
N ASP A 88 26.55 5.28 -2.32
CA ASP A 88 27.89 5.70 -2.71
C ASP A 88 28.81 5.71 -1.47
N ILE A 89 29.91 4.97 -1.55
CA ILE A 89 30.93 4.86 -0.51
C ILE A 89 31.63 6.22 -0.28
N GLY A 90 31.61 7.12 -1.28
CA GLY A 90 32.22 8.45 -1.21
C GLY A 90 31.46 9.46 -0.34
N LEU A 91 30.20 9.17 0.04
CA LEU A 91 29.39 10.03 0.90
C LEU A 91 29.16 9.32 2.24
N PRO A 92 29.61 9.89 3.38
CA PRO A 92 29.30 9.32 4.67
C PRO A 92 27.79 9.44 4.94
N SER A 93 27.06 8.36 4.64
CA SER A 93 25.63 8.24 4.90
C SER A 93 25.38 7.57 6.26
N LEU A 94 24.34 8.03 6.94
CA LEU A 94 23.79 7.32 8.09
C LEU A 94 22.99 6.11 7.59
N PHE A 95 22.77 5.14 8.48
CA PHE A 95 21.94 3.97 8.19
C PHE A 95 20.52 4.40 7.76
N ALA A 96 19.95 3.70 6.78
CA ALA A 96 18.63 4.01 6.25
C ALA A 96 17.56 3.95 7.35
N TYR A 97 16.83 5.05 7.55
CA TYR A 97 15.76 5.15 8.55
C TYR A 97 14.42 4.56 8.06
N TYR A 98 14.29 4.30 6.76
CA TYR A 98 13.10 3.73 6.14
C TYR A 98 13.49 2.68 5.10
N TRP A 99 12.91 1.49 5.23
CA TRP A 99 13.10 0.37 4.30
C TRP A 99 11.81 0.21 3.50
N SER A 100 11.88 0.39 2.19
CA SER A 100 10.74 0.24 1.29
C SER A 100 10.96 -0.89 0.30
N GLU A 101 9.87 -1.54 -0.08
CA GLU A 101 9.84 -2.52 -1.16
C GLU A 101 9.32 -1.88 -2.45
N ILE A 102 9.79 -2.36 -3.60
CA ILE A 102 9.26 -1.93 -4.90
C ILE A 102 7.89 -2.57 -5.09
N VAL A 103 6.82 -1.79 -4.88
CA VAL A 103 5.44 -2.26 -5.05
C VAL A 103 4.92 -1.83 -6.42
N LEU A 104 4.51 -2.81 -7.24
CA LEU A 104 3.84 -2.54 -8.50
C LEU A 104 2.34 -2.30 -8.25
N ILE A 105 1.93 -1.04 -8.34
CA ILE A 105 0.52 -0.64 -8.20
C ILE A 105 -0.16 -0.73 -9.56
N LYS A 106 -0.94 -1.78 -9.78
CA LYS A 106 -1.80 -1.90 -10.98
C LYS A 106 -3.18 -1.31 -10.69
N LYS A 107 -3.69 -0.46 -11.58
CA LYS A 107 -5.08 0.00 -11.53
C LYS A 107 -6.00 -1.21 -11.68
N SER A 108 -6.75 -1.53 -10.63
CA SER A 108 -7.84 -2.51 -10.70
C SER A 108 -8.94 -1.95 -11.61
N THR A 109 -9.09 -2.51 -12.80
CA THR A 109 -10.22 -2.21 -13.71
C THR A 109 -11.38 -3.21 -13.55
N GLY A 110 -11.31 -4.07 -12.53
CA GLY A 110 -12.26 -5.16 -12.34
C GLY A 110 -13.51 -4.73 -11.58
N PHE A 111 -14.42 -4.01 -12.23
CA PHE A 111 -15.81 -4.06 -11.79
C PHE A 111 -16.39 -5.40 -12.26
N MET A 112 -16.33 -6.42 -11.40
CA MET A 112 -17.09 -7.64 -11.62
C MET A 112 -18.57 -7.28 -11.75
N THR A 113 -19.22 -7.75 -12.81
CA THR A 113 -20.66 -7.58 -12.95
C THR A 113 -21.38 -8.28 -11.79
N THR A 114 -22.63 -7.91 -11.50
CA THR A 114 -23.41 -8.57 -10.45
C THR A 114 -23.52 -10.08 -10.66
N LEU A 115 -23.58 -10.53 -11.91
CA LEU A 115 -23.58 -11.96 -12.27
C LEU A 115 -22.23 -12.62 -11.97
N ASP A 116 -21.11 -11.98 -12.31
CA ASP A 116 -19.77 -12.52 -12.00
C ASP A 116 -19.56 -12.67 -10.49
N LYS A 117 -20.13 -11.75 -9.70
CA LYS A 117 -20.11 -11.85 -8.24
C LYS A 117 -20.92 -13.04 -7.74
N ILE A 118 -22.09 -13.31 -8.32
CA ILE A 118 -22.94 -14.44 -7.93
C ILE A 118 -22.29 -15.77 -8.33
N ILE A 119 -21.74 -15.86 -9.53
CA ILE A 119 -21.02 -17.06 -10.01
C ILE A 119 -19.77 -17.29 -9.15
N GLY A 120 -19.06 -16.22 -8.79
CA GLY A 120 -17.90 -16.26 -7.91
C GLY A 120 -18.18 -16.68 -6.45
N LEU A 121 -19.45 -16.74 -6.01
CA LEU A 121 -19.80 -17.27 -4.69
C LEU A 121 -19.57 -18.79 -4.59
N TRP A 122 -19.57 -19.49 -5.73
CA TRP A 122 -19.48 -20.94 -5.78
C TRP A 122 -18.20 -21.36 -6.51
N ASN A 123 -17.52 -22.38 -5.97
CA ASN A 123 -16.37 -22.96 -6.66
C ASN A 123 -16.83 -23.58 -8.00
N THR A 124 -16.03 -23.44 -9.06
CA THR A 124 -16.33 -23.99 -10.39
C THR A 124 -16.64 -25.48 -10.34
N SER A 125 -15.94 -26.24 -9.47
CA SER A 125 -16.20 -27.66 -9.26
C SER A 125 -17.60 -27.94 -8.71
N VAL A 126 -18.09 -27.08 -7.82
CA VAL A 126 -19.45 -27.20 -7.25
C VAL A 126 -20.50 -26.87 -8.31
N LEU A 127 -20.27 -25.86 -9.15
CA LEU A 127 -21.16 -25.52 -10.25
C LEU A 127 -21.29 -26.66 -11.27
N VAL A 128 -20.16 -27.29 -11.64
CA VAL A 128 -20.15 -28.45 -12.55
C VAL A 128 -20.89 -29.64 -11.93
N LEU A 129 -20.66 -29.91 -10.63
CA LEU A 129 -21.36 -30.99 -9.93
C LEU A 129 -22.88 -30.74 -9.86
N LEU A 130 -23.30 -29.50 -9.55
CA LEU A 130 -24.71 -29.12 -9.54
C LEU A 130 -25.35 -29.33 -10.92
N PHE A 131 -24.67 -28.92 -12.00
CA PHE A 131 -25.15 -29.12 -13.36
C PHE A 131 -25.33 -30.61 -13.70
N ILE A 132 -24.33 -31.44 -13.42
CA ILE A 132 -24.40 -32.90 -13.67
C ILE A 132 -25.54 -33.54 -12.85
N SER A 133 -25.67 -33.17 -11.57
CA SER A 133 -26.73 -33.71 -10.71
C SER A 133 -28.13 -33.32 -11.20
N SER A 134 -28.32 -32.07 -11.63
CA SER A 134 -29.58 -31.58 -12.20
C SER A 134 -29.92 -32.29 -13.52
N LEU A 135 -28.91 -32.56 -14.35
CA LEU A 135 -29.10 -33.27 -15.62
C LEU A 135 -29.52 -34.73 -15.40
N LEU A 136 -28.85 -35.44 -14.47
CA LEU A 136 -29.24 -36.80 -14.11
C LEU A 136 -30.67 -36.85 -13.53
N PHE A 137 -31.02 -35.89 -12.66
CA PHE A 137 -32.37 -35.80 -12.10
C PHE A 137 -33.44 -35.55 -13.17
N PHE A 138 -33.14 -34.67 -14.13
CA PHE A 138 -34.03 -34.41 -15.27
C PHE A 138 -34.22 -35.66 -16.14
N ILE A 139 -33.17 -36.43 -16.40
CA ILE A 139 -33.25 -37.70 -17.13
C ILE A 139 -34.13 -38.72 -16.38
N CYS A 140 -34.04 -38.79 -15.05
CA CYS A 140 -34.92 -39.64 -14.26
C CYS A 140 -36.40 -39.23 -14.40
N LEU A 141 -36.71 -37.94 -14.31
CA LEU A 141 -38.08 -37.43 -14.49
C LEU A 141 -38.61 -37.69 -15.91
N MET A 142 -37.77 -37.52 -16.92
CA MET A 142 -38.05 -37.90 -18.30
C MET A 142 -38.46 -39.36 -18.44
N ILE A 143 -37.73 -40.28 -17.82
CA ILE A 143 -38.03 -41.72 -17.85
C ILE A 143 -39.36 -42.01 -17.13
N MET A 144 -39.62 -41.35 -15.99
CA MET A 144 -40.87 -41.50 -15.24
C MET A 144 -42.09 -40.99 -16.00
N ASN A 145 -41.93 -39.91 -16.78
CA ASN A 145 -42.99 -39.28 -17.57
C ASN A 145 -43.07 -39.85 -19.02
N ALA A 146 -42.63 -41.09 -19.23
CA ALA A 146 -42.70 -41.80 -20.51
C ALA A 146 -42.03 -41.07 -21.69
N GLY A 147 -41.01 -40.26 -21.42
CA GLY A 147 -40.22 -39.54 -22.43
C GLY A 147 -40.79 -38.18 -22.84
N ASP A 148 -41.84 -37.67 -22.18
CA ASP A 148 -42.35 -36.34 -22.48
C ASP A 148 -41.51 -35.24 -21.80
N VAL A 149 -40.68 -34.59 -22.62
CA VAL A 149 -39.74 -33.52 -22.24
C VAL A 149 -40.48 -32.34 -21.62
N SER A 150 -41.67 -32.02 -22.12
CA SER A 150 -42.40 -30.83 -21.69
C SER A 150 -42.96 -31.00 -20.28
N TYR A 151 -43.50 -32.19 -19.98
CA TYR A 151 -43.97 -32.53 -18.63
C TYR A 151 -42.82 -32.69 -17.64
N ALA A 152 -41.74 -33.37 -18.03
CA ALA A 152 -40.56 -33.51 -17.17
C ALA A 152 -39.93 -32.14 -16.81
N GLY A 153 -39.87 -31.20 -17.76
CA GLY A 153 -39.40 -29.85 -17.51
C GLY A 153 -40.29 -29.07 -16.55
N LEU A 154 -41.62 -29.18 -16.73
CA LEU A 154 -42.59 -28.50 -15.89
C LEU A 154 -42.59 -29.07 -14.45
N ASP A 155 -42.47 -30.39 -14.29
CA ASP A 155 -42.35 -31.04 -12.98
C ASP A 155 -41.05 -30.66 -12.26
N LEU A 156 -39.93 -30.53 -12.99
CA LEU A 156 -38.67 -30.06 -12.43
C LEU A 156 -38.77 -28.62 -11.91
N VAL A 157 -39.38 -27.71 -12.68
CA VAL A 157 -39.62 -26.32 -12.24
C VAL A 157 -40.54 -26.28 -11.03
N ARG A 158 -41.60 -27.11 -11.01
CA ARG A 158 -42.49 -27.24 -9.85
C ARG A 158 -41.74 -27.73 -8.62
N LEU A 159 -40.94 -28.79 -8.73
CA LEU A 159 -40.17 -29.33 -7.61
C LEU A 159 -39.17 -28.32 -7.05
N LEU A 160 -38.46 -27.59 -7.92
CA LEU A 160 -37.52 -26.55 -7.49
C LEU A 160 -38.22 -25.38 -6.80
N THR A 161 -39.38 -24.96 -7.31
CA THR A 161 -40.17 -23.90 -6.67
C THR A 161 -40.74 -24.35 -5.32
N TYR A 162 -41.25 -25.58 -5.21
CA TYR A 162 -41.68 -26.15 -3.94
C TYR A 162 -40.53 -26.23 -2.92
N ALA A 163 -39.37 -26.73 -3.33
CA ALA A 163 -38.19 -26.80 -2.46
C ALA A 163 -37.74 -25.39 -2.01
N SER A 164 -37.76 -24.40 -2.91
CA SER A 164 -37.43 -23.01 -2.58
C SER A 164 -38.42 -22.43 -1.57
N ILE A 165 -39.72 -22.65 -1.75
CA ILE A 165 -40.76 -22.13 -0.84
C ILE A 165 -40.62 -22.79 0.54
N MET A 166 -40.51 -24.12 0.59
CA MET A 166 -40.39 -24.86 1.85
C MET A 166 -39.17 -24.43 2.66
N THR A 167 -38.00 -24.35 2.01
CA THR A 167 -36.75 -23.92 2.67
C THR A 167 -36.76 -22.47 3.13
N THR A 168 -37.60 -21.61 2.53
CA THR A 168 -37.77 -20.22 2.96
C THR A 168 -38.71 -20.13 4.15
N ILE A 169 -39.79 -20.93 4.16
CA ILE A 169 -40.74 -21.03 5.27
C ILE A 169 -40.04 -21.55 6.54
N ASP A 170 -39.19 -22.57 6.42
CA ASP A 170 -38.45 -23.14 7.55
C ASP A 170 -37.42 -22.16 8.18
N LYS A 171 -37.00 -21.14 7.42
CA LYS A 171 -36.01 -20.13 7.86
C LYS A 171 -36.64 -18.85 8.38
N LEU A 172 -37.96 -18.69 8.23
CA LEU A 172 -38.67 -17.56 8.82
C LEU A 172 -38.86 -17.84 10.31
N PRO A 173 -38.40 -16.95 11.20
CA PRO A 173 -38.67 -17.09 12.62
C PRO A 173 -40.17 -16.83 12.82
N TRP A 174 -40.88 -17.82 13.35
CA TRP A 174 -42.21 -17.66 13.91
C TRP A 174 -42.09 -16.99 15.28
#